data_AF-A0A973F6D3-F1
#
_entry.id   AF-A0A973F6D3-F1
#
_cell.length_a   1.000
_cell.length_b   1.000
_cell.length_c   1.000
_cell.angle_alpha   90.00
_cell.angle_beta   90.00
_cell.angle_gamma   90.00
#
_symmetry.space_group_name_H-M   'P 1'
#
loop_
_entity.id
_entity.type
_entity.pdbx_description
1 polymer ?
#
loop_
_entity_poly.entity_id
_entity_poly.type
_entity_poly.pdbx_seq_one_letter_code
_entity_poly.pdbx_strand_id
1 'polypeptide(L)'
;MIPKAVGIHTMKSTPDEIENKMDRKLYLEKIIIEFENWWINGPHSSNMDFYKTTITDSRLASLSNKEFVDFFYDFVSEGGRVQSGGERTKNIFRNTVEKDIDSFRKFVLMPFKAKFSLRDWFLQLENYLGFGVGIATIYLNRVDCNKYPIMNNKTLKALNKLGYRISSSKNYTNYELVKKYQDNLLNNFSILKNYFKADALNHFIVAVYQGQELVSDYLQIEQFENELEQHEIENSVEIESQEINKNALYDKIIECETEKTEKITINGKTYKRYNYLMVQIKKYRD
;
A
#
# COMPACT_ATOMS: atom_id res chain seq x y z
N MET A 1 17.47 25.12 45.63
CA MET A 1 16.93 25.02 44.26
C MET A 1 16.39 23.61 44.09
N ILE A 2 15.06 23.47 43.98
CA ILE A 2 14.36 22.18 43.85
C ILE A 2 14.14 21.92 42.35
N PRO A 3 14.45 20.73 41.78
CA PRO A 3 14.18 20.46 40.38
C PRO A 3 12.69 20.18 40.17
N LYS A 4 12.09 20.87 39.17
CA LYS A 4 10.73 20.61 38.69
C LYS A 4 10.66 19.27 37.96
N ALA A 5 9.69 18.44 38.34
CA ALA A 5 9.35 17.20 37.66
C ALA A 5 8.83 17.48 36.23
N VAL A 6 9.33 16.68 35.28
CA VAL A 6 8.89 16.65 33.88
C VAL A 6 7.63 15.79 33.79
N GLY A 7 6.51 16.38 33.39
CA GLY A 7 5.25 15.69 33.18
C GLY A 7 5.31 14.75 31.97
N ILE A 8 4.97 13.48 32.20
CA ILE A 8 4.75 12.48 31.15
C ILE A 8 3.37 12.75 30.54
N HIS A 9 3.32 13.32 29.34
CA HIS A 9 2.11 13.34 28.53
C HIS A 9 1.95 11.99 27.83
N THR A 10 1.19 11.08 28.42
CA THR A 10 0.58 9.98 27.68
C THR A 10 -0.52 10.56 26.80
N MET A 11 -0.31 10.58 25.48
CA MET A 11 -1.39 10.80 24.51
C MET A 11 -2.40 9.66 24.67
N LYS A 12 -3.53 9.95 25.32
CA LYS A 12 -4.72 9.10 25.24
C LYS A 12 -5.35 9.34 23.88
N SER A 13 -5.23 8.38 22.98
CA SER A 13 -6.05 8.31 21.76
C SER A 13 -7.52 8.26 22.15
N THR A 14 -8.37 9.02 21.46
CA THR A 14 -9.80 9.09 21.72
C THR A 14 -10.51 7.80 21.29
N PRO A 15 -11.68 7.47 21.86
CA PRO A 15 -12.45 6.27 21.50
C PRO A 15 -12.73 6.13 19.99
N ASP A 16 -13.00 7.25 19.29
CA ASP A 16 -13.25 7.25 17.83
C ASP A 16 -12.04 6.81 17.00
N GLU A 17 -10.80 7.06 17.48
CA GLU A 17 -9.58 6.58 16.82
C GLU A 17 -9.34 5.07 17.02
N ILE A 18 -10.01 4.47 18.02
CA ILE A 18 -9.89 3.05 18.37
C ILE A 18 -10.93 2.23 17.60
N GLU A 19 -12.15 2.72 17.43
CA GLU A 19 -13.22 1.99 16.75
C GLU A 19 -12.99 1.92 15.22
N ASN A 20 -12.57 3.02 14.60
CA ASN A 20 -12.23 3.09 13.17
C ASN A 20 -10.99 2.23 12.81
N LYS A 21 -10.11 1.95 13.78
CA LYS A 21 -8.96 1.04 13.60
C LYS A 21 -9.35 -0.44 13.55
N MET A 22 -10.44 -0.83 14.19
CA MET A 22 -10.83 -2.24 14.30
C MET A 22 -11.39 -2.76 12.98
N ASP A 23 -12.17 -1.94 12.26
CA ASP A 23 -12.72 -2.28 10.95
C ASP A 23 -11.63 -2.37 9.85
N ARG A 24 -10.72 -1.39 9.81
CA ARG A 24 -9.60 -1.40 8.86
C ARG A 24 -8.72 -2.64 8.99
N LYS A 25 -8.48 -3.13 10.21
CA LYS A 25 -7.65 -4.33 10.43
C LYS A 25 -8.31 -5.59 9.86
N LEU A 26 -9.60 -5.80 10.17
CA LEU A 26 -10.38 -6.95 9.66
C LEU A 26 -10.44 -6.93 8.13
N TYR A 27 -10.62 -5.74 7.55
CA TYR A 27 -10.60 -5.57 6.11
C TYR A 27 -9.23 -5.91 5.49
N LEU A 28 -8.14 -5.41 6.08
CA LEU A 28 -6.79 -5.75 5.63
C LEU A 28 -6.52 -7.25 5.75
N GLU A 29 -6.98 -7.91 6.80
CA GLU A 29 -6.89 -9.37 6.95
C GLU A 29 -7.56 -10.09 5.77
N LYS A 30 -8.78 -9.66 5.37
CA LYS A 30 -9.48 -10.23 4.21
C LYS A 30 -8.71 -10.03 2.91
N ILE A 31 -8.18 -8.83 2.64
CA ILE A 31 -7.33 -8.59 1.46
C ILE A 31 -6.13 -9.52 1.46
N ILE A 32 -5.46 -9.68 2.60
CA ILE A 32 -4.23 -10.47 2.71
C ILE A 32 -4.49 -11.95 2.45
N ILE A 33 -5.62 -12.49 2.93
CA ILE A 33 -6.03 -13.87 2.66
C ILE A 33 -6.26 -14.09 1.16
N GLU A 34 -7.05 -13.22 0.51
CA GLU A 34 -7.34 -13.32 -0.92
C GLU A 34 -6.09 -13.10 -1.78
N PHE A 35 -5.22 -12.18 -1.37
CA PHE A 35 -3.93 -11.96 -1.98
C PHE A 35 -3.05 -13.21 -1.91
N GLU A 36 -3.01 -13.90 -0.77
CA GLU A 36 -2.19 -15.11 -0.64
C GLU A 36 -2.67 -16.21 -1.58
N ASN A 37 -3.98 -16.41 -1.65
CA ASN A 37 -4.59 -17.37 -2.58
C ASN A 37 -4.23 -17.04 -4.03
N TRP A 38 -4.27 -15.76 -4.41
CA TRP A 38 -3.84 -15.31 -5.73
C TRP A 38 -2.33 -15.51 -5.95
N TRP A 39 -1.51 -15.24 -4.94
CA TRP A 39 -0.05 -15.32 -5.01
C TRP A 39 0.47 -16.74 -5.21
N ILE A 40 -0.05 -17.70 -4.43
CA ILE A 40 0.39 -19.10 -4.47
C ILE A 40 0.03 -19.75 -5.82
N ASN A 41 -1.10 -19.36 -6.41
CA ASN A 41 -1.57 -19.90 -7.68
C ASN A 41 -1.06 -19.12 -8.91
N GLY A 42 -0.35 -18.01 -8.70
CA GLY A 42 0.09 -17.11 -9.75
C GLY A 42 1.57 -17.28 -10.13
N PRO A 43 1.95 -16.98 -11.40
CA PRO A 43 3.34 -17.04 -11.87
C PRO A 43 4.24 -15.93 -11.29
N HIS A 44 3.71 -15.04 -10.47
CA HIS A 44 4.49 -13.93 -9.88
C HIS A 44 5.44 -14.43 -8.80
N SER A 45 5.06 -15.50 -8.08
CA SER A 45 5.85 -16.10 -7.02
C SER A 45 7.17 -16.70 -7.52
N SER A 46 7.19 -17.25 -8.74
CA SER A 46 8.39 -17.86 -9.33
C SER A 46 9.48 -16.86 -9.72
N ASN A 47 9.16 -15.55 -9.80
CA ASN A 47 10.12 -14.52 -10.22
C ASN A 47 10.88 -13.88 -9.04
N MET A 48 10.63 -14.30 -7.80
CA MET A 48 11.25 -13.68 -6.62
C MET A 48 12.78 -13.84 -6.64
N ASP A 49 13.27 -15.05 -6.91
CA ASP A 49 14.70 -15.38 -6.86
C ASP A 49 15.40 -15.27 -8.24
N PHE A 50 14.71 -14.83 -9.29
CA PHE A 50 15.23 -14.83 -10.67
C PHE A 50 16.63 -14.19 -10.80
N TYR A 51 16.83 -13.05 -10.14
CA TYR A 51 18.09 -12.30 -10.20
C TYR A 51 19.10 -12.64 -9.10
N LYS A 52 18.81 -13.60 -8.21
CA LYS A 52 19.57 -13.87 -6.98
C LYS A 52 21.06 -14.18 -7.23
N THR A 53 21.37 -14.81 -8.36
CA THR A 53 22.75 -15.17 -8.74
C THR A 53 23.36 -14.21 -9.77
N THR A 54 22.55 -13.35 -10.39
CA THR A 54 22.99 -12.47 -11.49
C THR A 54 23.19 -11.02 -11.06
N ILE A 55 22.38 -10.51 -10.12
CA ILE A 55 22.57 -9.18 -9.51
C ILE A 55 23.40 -9.35 -8.25
N THR A 56 24.71 -9.51 -8.45
CA THR A 56 25.70 -9.61 -7.38
C THR A 56 26.88 -8.68 -7.69
N ASP A 57 27.59 -8.20 -6.65
CA ASP A 57 28.78 -7.34 -6.84
C ASP A 57 29.79 -8.01 -7.77
N SER A 58 30.10 -9.29 -7.52
CA SER A 58 31.05 -10.08 -8.31
C SER A 58 30.64 -10.21 -9.78
N ARG A 59 29.37 -10.56 -10.06
CA ARG A 59 28.91 -10.76 -11.42
C ARG A 59 28.89 -9.44 -12.18
N LEU A 60 28.25 -8.41 -11.63
CA LEU A 60 28.11 -7.12 -12.31
C LEU A 60 29.46 -6.43 -12.53
N ALA A 61 30.40 -6.54 -11.58
CA ALA A 61 31.75 -5.98 -11.73
C ALA A 61 32.60 -6.71 -12.80
N SER A 62 32.33 -8.00 -13.04
CA SER A 62 33.06 -8.82 -14.02
C SER A 62 32.61 -8.63 -15.47
N LEU A 63 31.44 -8.02 -15.70
CA LEU A 63 30.89 -7.87 -17.05
C LEU A 63 31.76 -6.93 -17.88
N SER A 64 32.02 -7.31 -19.15
CA SER A 64 32.55 -6.37 -20.12
C SER A 64 31.59 -5.21 -20.34
N ASN A 65 32.06 -4.11 -20.94
CA ASN A 65 31.22 -2.94 -21.20
C ASN A 65 29.97 -3.28 -22.02
N LYS A 66 30.11 -4.14 -23.04
CA LYS A 66 28.98 -4.59 -23.86
C LYS A 66 27.99 -5.43 -23.05
N GLU A 67 28.47 -6.47 -22.37
CA GLU A 67 27.59 -7.35 -21.57
C GLU A 67 26.89 -6.58 -20.44
N PHE A 68 27.56 -5.59 -19.86
CA PHE A 68 27.01 -4.75 -18.81
C PHE A 68 25.85 -3.87 -19.34
N VAL A 69 26.04 -3.24 -20.50
CA VAL A 69 24.97 -2.47 -21.16
C VAL A 69 23.82 -3.38 -21.56
N ASP A 70 24.11 -4.53 -22.17
CA ASP A 70 23.09 -5.48 -22.63
C ASP A 70 22.29 -6.03 -21.44
N PHE A 71 22.95 -6.39 -20.34
CA PHE A 71 22.28 -6.84 -19.12
C PHE A 71 21.29 -5.81 -18.59
N PHE A 72 21.71 -4.55 -18.43
CA PHE A 72 20.82 -3.53 -17.90
C PHE A 72 19.76 -3.10 -18.92
N TYR A 73 20.05 -3.16 -20.22
CA TYR A 73 19.05 -2.95 -21.27
C TYR A 73 17.93 -3.97 -21.16
N ASP A 74 18.27 -5.27 -21.03
CA ASP A 74 17.29 -6.35 -20.84
C ASP A 74 16.56 -6.20 -19.52
N PHE A 75 17.28 -5.89 -18.43
CA PHE A 75 16.67 -5.61 -17.12
C PHE A 75 15.61 -4.51 -17.20
N VAL A 76 15.91 -3.39 -17.87
CA VAL A 76 14.94 -2.32 -18.08
C VAL A 76 13.82 -2.79 -18.99
N SER A 77 14.11 -3.45 -20.11
CA SER A 77 13.11 -3.94 -21.09
C SER A 77 12.07 -4.85 -20.44
N GLU A 78 12.52 -5.77 -19.58
CA GLU A 78 11.70 -6.74 -18.85
C GLU A 78 11.09 -6.18 -17.55
N GLY A 79 11.35 -4.91 -17.22
CA GLY A 79 10.89 -4.28 -15.98
C GLY A 79 11.38 -5.01 -14.72
N GLY A 80 12.61 -5.54 -14.77
CA GLY A 80 13.22 -6.32 -13.70
C GLY A 80 12.42 -7.54 -13.27
N ARG A 81 11.60 -8.11 -14.18
CA ARG A 81 10.66 -9.22 -13.90
C ARG A 81 9.66 -8.93 -12.77
N VAL A 82 9.40 -7.66 -12.49
CA VAL A 82 8.39 -7.19 -11.51
C VAL A 82 7.17 -6.65 -12.24
N GLN A 83 7.37 -5.87 -13.29
CA GLN A 83 6.30 -5.16 -13.98
C GLN A 83 6.45 -5.23 -15.50
N SER A 84 5.33 -5.13 -16.21
CA SER A 84 5.31 -4.88 -17.65
C SER A 84 5.56 -3.40 -17.96
N GLY A 85 6.18 -3.11 -19.11
CA GLY A 85 6.23 -1.77 -19.70
C GLY A 85 7.56 -1.00 -19.62
N GLY A 86 8.65 -1.63 -19.19
CA GLY A 86 9.98 -1.02 -19.23
C GLY A 86 10.54 -0.79 -20.65
N GLU A 87 9.91 -1.39 -21.66
CA GLU A 87 10.15 -1.19 -23.08
C GLU A 87 10.23 0.29 -23.51
N ARG A 88 9.45 1.18 -22.88
CA ARG A 88 9.33 2.58 -23.31
C ARG A 88 10.60 3.41 -23.10
N THR A 89 11.45 3.03 -22.13
CA THR A 89 12.62 3.84 -21.74
C THR A 89 13.96 3.18 -22.07
N LYS A 90 13.96 1.93 -22.55
CA LYS A 90 15.19 1.14 -22.72
C LYS A 90 16.21 1.73 -23.69
N ASN A 91 15.75 2.33 -24.80
CA ASN A 91 16.65 2.94 -25.80
C ASN A 91 17.28 4.24 -25.25
N ILE A 92 16.50 5.05 -24.54
CA ILE A 92 17.00 6.26 -23.86
C ILE A 92 18.02 5.87 -22.79
N PHE A 93 17.71 4.82 -22.04
CA PHE A 93 18.60 4.27 -21.02
C PHE A 93 19.93 3.78 -21.62
N ARG A 94 19.88 2.95 -22.67
CA ARG A 94 21.09 2.45 -23.35
C ARG A 94 21.99 3.61 -23.78
N ASN A 95 21.43 4.60 -24.48
CA ASN A 95 22.18 5.77 -24.93
C ASN A 95 22.79 6.57 -23.77
N THR A 96 22.16 6.56 -22.60
CA THR A 96 22.68 7.26 -21.41
C THR A 96 23.85 6.50 -20.79
N VAL A 97 23.73 5.18 -20.64
CA VAL A 97 24.79 4.35 -20.09
C VAL A 97 26.01 4.28 -21.02
N GLU A 98 25.79 4.19 -22.34
CA GLU A 98 26.89 4.15 -23.31
C GLU A 98 27.73 5.43 -23.32
N LYS A 99 27.18 6.58 -22.91
CA LYS A 99 27.91 7.85 -22.81
C LYS A 99 28.90 7.88 -21.64
N ASP A 100 28.57 7.24 -20.52
CA ASP A 100 29.44 7.20 -19.33
C ASP A 100 29.21 5.92 -18.53
N ILE A 101 29.70 4.81 -19.11
CA ILE A 101 29.49 3.47 -18.55
C ILE A 101 30.20 3.30 -17.21
N ASP A 102 31.36 3.92 -17.03
CA ASP A 102 32.14 3.79 -15.79
C ASP A 102 31.43 4.48 -14.63
N SER A 103 30.81 5.63 -14.87
CA SER A 103 29.99 6.31 -13.87
C SER A 103 28.76 5.49 -13.51
N PHE A 104 28.01 4.99 -14.49
CA PHE A 104 26.83 4.17 -14.22
C PHE A 104 27.19 2.85 -13.53
N ARG A 105 28.31 2.20 -13.91
CA ARG A 105 28.82 0.99 -13.25
C ARG A 105 29.15 1.24 -11.78
N LYS A 106 29.86 2.33 -11.47
CA LYS A 106 30.12 2.71 -10.08
C LYS A 106 28.81 2.89 -9.32
N PHE A 107 27.86 3.61 -9.91
CA PHE A 107 26.55 3.89 -9.32
C PHE A 107 25.76 2.62 -8.97
N VAL A 108 25.60 1.68 -9.90
CA VAL A 108 24.83 0.45 -9.61
C VAL A 108 25.57 -0.50 -8.68
N LEU A 109 26.90 -0.44 -8.57
CA LEU A 109 27.66 -1.26 -7.63
C LEU A 109 27.68 -0.68 -6.19
N MET A 110 27.25 0.57 -5.98
CA MET A 110 27.21 1.19 -4.65
C MET A 110 26.40 0.41 -3.59
N PRO A 111 25.22 -0.18 -3.91
CA PRO A 111 24.40 -0.91 -2.94
C PRO A 111 25.09 -2.10 -2.26
N PHE A 112 26.15 -2.64 -2.87
CA PHE A 112 26.93 -3.75 -2.32
C PHE A 112 28.04 -3.30 -1.36
N LYS A 113 28.29 -2.00 -1.22
CA LYS A 113 29.39 -1.47 -0.40
C LYS A 113 28.94 -1.25 1.05
N ALA A 114 29.83 -1.52 2.01
CA ALA A 114 29.52 -1.46 3.44
C ALA A 114 29.00 -0.08 3.92
N LYS A 115 29.43 1.01 3.27
CA LYS A 115 29.01 2.38 3.58
C LYS A 115 27.94 2.92 2.60
N PHE A 116 27.09 2.04 2.08
CA PHE A 116 26.03 2.44 1.14
C PHE A 116 25.05 3.43 1.78
N SER A 117 25.01 4.65 1.24
CA SER A 117 24.00 5.65 1.56
C SER A 117 22.87 5.60 0.54
N LEU A 118 21.73 5.05 0.96
CA LEU A 118 20.55 4.94 0.11
C LEU A 118 20.04 6.31 -0.35
N ARG A 119 20.08 7.33 0.52
CA ARG A 119 19.65 8.68 0.18
C ARG A 119 20.51 9.28 -0.93
N ASP A 120 21.83 9.25 -0.75
CA ASP A 120 22.76 9.84 -1.70
C ASP A 120 22.73 9.10 -3.05
N TRP A 121 22.53 7.78 -3.01
CA TRP A 121 22.30 6.99 -4.22
C TRP A 121 21.00 7.39 -4.92
N PHE A 122 19.89 7.52 -4.18
CA PHE A 122 18.60 7.87 -4.76
C PHE A 122 18.62 9.26 -5.41
N LEU A 123 19.30 10.22 -4.80
CA LEU A 123 19.41 11.60 -5.33
C LEU A 123 20.22 11.66 -6.64
N GLN A 124 21.08 10.68 -6.92
CA GLN A 124 21.83 10.61 -8.18
C GLN A 124 21.03 10.06 -9.37
N LEU A 125 19.79 9.60 -9.16
CA LEU A 125 19.00 8.97 -10.22
C LEU A 125 18.69 9.91 -11.40
N GLU A 126 18.65 11.22 -11.16
CA GLU A 126 18.44 12.22 -12.21
C GLU A 126 19.58 12.24 -13.26
N ASN A 127 20.77 11.74 -12.90
CA ASN A 127 21.91 11.65 -13.80
C ASN A 127 21.76 10.53 -14.84
N TYR A 128 20.83 9.59 -14.65
CA TYR A 128 20.68 8.38 -15.47
C TYR A 128 19.31 8.33 -16.13
N LEU A 129 19.12 9.15 -17.18
CA LEU A 129 17.91 9.17 -17.99
C LEU A 129 17.52 7.76 -18.47
N GLY A 130 16.23 7.43 -18.34
CA GLY A 130 15.70 6.10 -18.64
C GLY A 130 15.82 5.09 -17.49
N PHE A 131 16.62 5.37 -16.46
CA PHE A 131 16.72 4.60 -15.21
C PHE A 131 15.96 5.27 -14.05
N GLY A 132 14.70 5.64 -14.31
CA GLY A 132 13.89 6.38 -13.35
C GLY A 132 13.61 5.59 -12.06
N VAL A 133 13.12 6.30 -11.04
CA VAL A 133 12.88 5.79 -9.67
C VAL A 133 12.18 4.44 -9.60
N GLY A 134 11.18 4.19 -10.45
CA GLY A 134 10.48 2.89 -10.47
C GLY A 134 11.41 1.72 -10.80
N ILE A 135 12.20 1.84 -11.86
CA ILE A 135 13.16 0.80 -12.27
C ILE A 135 14.33 0.74 -11.30
N ALA A 136 14.81 1.88 -10.83
CA ALA A 136 15.91 1.95 -9.85
C ALA A 136 15.57 1.26 -8.51
N THR A 137 14.34 1.45 -8.02
CA THR A 137 13.90 0.78 -6.78
C THR A 137 13.60 -0.70 -6.99
N ILE A 138 13.19 -1.11 -8.20
CA ILE A 138 13.18 -2.53 -8.58
C ILE A 138 14.60 -3.10 -8.55
N TYR A 139 15.59 -2.39 -9.09
CA TYR A 139 16.98 -2.81 -9.03
C TYR A 139 17.46 -3.01 -7.59
N LEU A 140 17.24 -2.04 -6.70
CA LEU A 140 17.56 -2.20 -5.28
C LEU A 140 16.84 -3.38 -4.64
N ASN A 141 15.55 -3.57 -4.94
CA ASN A 141 14.81 -4.74 -4.45
C ASN A 141 15.40 -6.06 -4.96
N ARG A 142 15.97 -6.10 -6.17
CA ARG A 142 16.68 -7.29 -6.66
C ARG A 142 18.07 -7.48 -6.05
N VAL A 143 18.71 -6.40 -5.58
CA VAL A 143 19.92 -6.50 -4.74
C VAL A 143 19.58 -7.14 -3.40
N ASP A 144 18.52 -6.66 -2.73
CA ASP A 144 18.03 -7.25 -1.49
C ASP A 144 16.54 -6.93 -1.27
N CYS A 145 15.68 -7.94 -1.52
CA CYS A 145 14.23 -7.78 -1.42
C CYS A 145 13.71 -7.73 0.02
N ASN A 146 14.55 -8.06 1.01
CA ASN A 146 14.21 -7.92 2.43
C ASN A 146 14.50 -6.52 2.95
N LYS A 147 15.32 -5.74 2.23
CA LYS A 147 15.78 -4.42 2.69
C LYS A 147 15.15 -3.26 1.93
N TYR A 148 14.93 -3.40 0.62
CA TYR A 148 14.55 -2.27 -0.23
C TYR A 148 13.14 -2.44 -0.82
N PRO A 149 12.20 -1.55 -0.48
CA PRO A 149 10.90 -1.50 -1.13
C PRO A 149 10.98 -1.00 -2.57
N ILE A 150 9.98 -1.40 -3.36
CA ILE A 150 9.76 -0.90 -4.71
C ILE A 150 8.83 0.31 -4.62
N MET A 151 9.19 1.41 -5.30
CA MET A 151 8.35 2.60 -5.40
C MET A 151 8.05 2.94 -6.85
N ASN A 152 6.86 2.53 -7.30
CA ASN A 152 6.30 2.89 -8.59
C ASN A 152 4.88 3.48 -8.44
N ASN A 153 4.21 3.81 -9.55
CA ASN A 153 2.85 4.38 -9.51
C ASN A 153 1.84 3.42 -8.88
N LYS A 154 1.99 2.10 -9.08
CA LYS A 154 1.12 1.08 -8.50
C LYS A 154 1.30 1.03 -6.99
N THR A 155 2.54 1.06 -6.51
CA THR A 155 2.88 1.15 -5.07
C THR A 155 2.18 2.33 -4.41
N LEU A 156 2.38 3.54 -4.95
CA LEU A 156 1.80 4.76 -4.37
C LEU A 156 0.26 4.75 -4.42
N LYS A 157 -0.33 4.25 -5.51
CA LYS A 157 -1.80 4.13 -5.65
C LYS A 157 -2.38 3.09 -4.70
N ALA A 158 -1.71 1.95 -4.53
CA ALA A 158 -2.15 0.88 -3.63
C ALA A 158 -2.13 1.35 -2.19
N LEU A 159 -1.03 1.98 -1.75
CA LEU A 159 -0.92 2.49 -0.37
C LEU A 159 -2.00 3.55 -0.07
N ASN A 160 -2.27 4.47 -1.01
CA ASN A 160 -3.40 5.41 -0.86
C ASN A 160 -4.75 4.68 -0.77
N LYS A 161 -4.99 3.66 -1.60
CA LYS A 161 -6.21 2.82 -1.55
C LYS A 161 -6.37 2.06 -0.23
N LEU A 162 -5.28 1.78 0.48
CA LEU A 162 -5.30 1.17 1.80
C LEU A 162 -5.43 2.21 2.94
N GLY A 163 -5.67 3.48 2.62
CA GLY A 163 -5.85 4.57 3.60
C GLY A 163 -4.55 5.22 4.09
N TYR A 164 -3.39 4.91 3.49
CA TYR A 164 -2.14 5.60 3.83
C TYR A 164 -2.05 6.95 3.12
N ARG A 165 -1.65 8.00 3.85
CA ARG A 165 -1.44 9.33 3.27
C ARG A 165 -0.06 9.38 2.59
N ILE A 166 -0.05 9.37 1.26
CA ILE A 166 1.17 9.52 0.45
C ILE A 166 0.88 10.21 -0.87
N SER A 167 1.73 11.18 -1.26
CA SER A 167 1.54 11.85 -2.56
C SER A 167 1.92 10.92 -3.73
N SER A 168 1.55 11.30 -4.95
CA SER A 168 1.92 10.56 -6.17
C SER A 168 3.36 10.83 -6.64
N SER A 169 4.09 11.73 -5.96
CA SER A 169 5.46 12.09 -6.32
C SER A 169 6.46 10.96 -6.04
N LYS A 170 7.52 10.87 -6.85
CA LYS A 170 8.58 9.85 -6.72
C LYS A 170 9.87 10.47 -6.21
N ASN A 171 9.82 11.08 -5.03
CA ASN A 171 10.99 11.65 -4.36
C ASN A 171 11.44 10.76 -3.18
N TYR A 172 12.58 11.10 -2.59
CA TYR A 172 13.13 10.32 -1.49
C TYR A 172 12.23 10.30 -0.25
N THR A 173 11.58 11.42 0.08
CA THR A 173 10.62 11.49 1.19
C THR A 173 9.49 10.48 1.04
N ASN A 174 8.93 10.36 -0.16
CA ASN A 174 7.92 9.34 -0.44
C ASN A 174 8.50 7.92 -0.41
N TYR A 175 9.75 7.72 -0.81
CA TYR A 175 10.40 6.42 -0.68
C TYR A 175 10.49 5.98 0.79
N GLU A 176 10.85 6.89 1.70
CA GLU A 176 10.88 6.63 3.13
C GLU A 176 9.48 6.32 3.69
N LEU A 177 8.45 7.04 3.23
CA LEU A 177 7.06 6.75 3.59
C LEU A 177 6.61 5.38 3.08
N VAL A 178 6.92 5.02 1.83
CA VAL A 178 6.65 3.68 1.29
C VAL A 178 7.30 2.62 2.18
N LYS A 179 8.58 2.79 2.52
CA LYS A 179 9.29 1.86 3.40
C LYS A 179 8.58 1.72 4.74
N LYS A 180 8.27 2.84 5.41
CA LYS A 180 7.57 2.86 6.69
C LYS A 180 6.21 2.14 6.63
N TYR A 181 5.42 2.39 5.59
CA TYR A 181 4.10 1.77 5.46
C TYR A 181 4.19 0.28 5.12
N GLN A 182 5.13 -0.12 4.27
CA GLN A 182 5.35 -1.53 3.99
C GLN A 182 5.96 -2.27 5.19
N ASP A 183 6.84 -1.63 5.97
CA ASP A 183 7.32 -2.19 7.26
C ASP A 183 6.15 -2.47 8.20
N ASN A 184 5.19 -1.55 8.30
CA ASN A 184 3.99 -1.77 9.09
C ASN A 184 3.17 -2.98 8.59
N LEU A 185 2.97 -3.10 7.28
CA LEU A 185 2.29 -4.24 6.68
C LEU A 185 3.03 -5.56 6.93
N LEU A 186 4.35 -5.59 6.74
CA LEU A 186 5.19 -6.78 6.96
C LEU A 186 5.15 -7.23 8.44
N ASN A 187 5.17 -6.27 9.37
CA ASN A 187 5.11 -6.55 10.81
C ASN A 187 3.73 -7.09 11.23
N ASN A 188 2.65 -6.56 10.65
CA ASN A 188 1.28 -7.00 10.96
C ASN A 188 0.90 -8.30 10.26
N PHE A 189 1.50 -8.56 9.08
CA PHE A 189 1.18 -9.69 8.22
C PHE A 189 2.45 -10.42 7.78
N SER A 190 2.96 -11.28 8.66
CA SER A 190 4.20 -12.05 8.43
C SER A 190 4.18 -12.89 7.16
N ILE A 191 3.00 -13.22 6.63
CA ILE A 191 2.81 -13.94 5.37
C ILE A 191 3.40 -13.21 4.16
N LEU A 192 3.51 -11.87 4.22
CA LEU A 192 4.13 -11.07 3.17
C LEU A 192 5.64 -11.27 3.10
N LYS A 193 6.33 -11.62 4.20
CA LYS A 193 7.76 -11.97 4.30
C LYS A 193 8.78 -10.90 3.90
N ASN A 194 8.62 -10.22 2.76
CA ASN A 194 9.59 -9.29 2.20
C ASN A 194 8.92 -8.26 1.26
N TYR A 195 9.69 -7.29 0.79
CA TYR A 195 9.15 -6.21 -0.05
C TYR A 195 8.80 -6.65 -1.48
N PHE A 196 9.36 -7.76 -1.97
CA PHE A 196 8.97 -8.28 -3.30
C PHE A 196 7.51 -8.72 -3.30
N LYS A 197 7.12 -9.51 -2.30
CA LYS A 197 5.73 -9.95 -2.14
C LYS A 197 4.82 -8.81 -1.68
N ALA A 198 5.32 -7.85 -0.90
CA ALA A 198 4.57 -6.62 -0.60
C ALA A 198 4.28 -5.76 -1.85
N ASP A 199 5.20 -5.72 -2.84
CA ASP A 199 4.91 -5.06 -4.12
C ASP A 199 3.89 -5.84 -4.96
N ALA A 200 3.92 -7.17 -4.89
CA ALA A 200 2.89 -7.99 -5.52
C ALA A 200 1.50 -7.75 -4.91
N LEU A 201 1.40 -7.52 -3.60
CA LEU A 201 0.16 -7.07 -2.96
C LEU A 201 -0.31 -5.74 -3.53
N ASN A 202 0.60 -4.78 -3.72
CA ASN A 202 0.25 -3.50 -4.36
C ASN A 202 -0.31 -3.72 -5.77
N HIS A 203 0.31 -4.62 -6.55
CA HIS A 203 -0.18 -4.99 -7.87
C HIS A 203 -1.58 -5.60 -7.81
N PHE A 204 -1.80 -6.55 -6.92
CA PHE A 204 -3.10 -7.18 -6.69
C PHE A 204 -4.20 -6.14 -6.43
N ILE A 205 -3.96 -5.22 -5.50
CA ILE A 205 -4.89 -4.15 -5.11
C ILE A 205 -5.29 -3.22 -6.27
N VAL A 206 -4.35 -2.91 -7.18
CA VAL A 206 -4.57 -1.87 -8.20
C VAL A 206 -4.78 -2.40 -9.60
N ALA A 207 -4.48 -3.66 -9.89
CA ALA A 207 -4.44 -4.19 -11.25
C ALA A 207 -5.06 -5.58 -11.42
N VAL A 208 -5.41 -6.27 -10.32
CA VAL A 208 -6.15 -7.53 -10.38
C VAL A 208 -7.61 -7.25 -10.01
N TYR A 209 -8.55 -7.75 -10.81
CA TYR A 209 -9.98 -7.48 -10.64
C TYR A 209 -10.47 -7.79 -9.22
N GLN A 210 -10.13 -8.97 -8.71
CA GLN A 210 -10.47 -9.40 -7.35
C GLN A 210 -9.95 -8.43 -6.28
N GLY A 211 -8.69 -7.99 -6.41
CA GLY A 211 -8.11 -7.02 -5.48
C GLY A 211 -8.74 -5.63 -5.58
N GLN A 212 -9.16 -5.22 -6.78
CA GLN A 212 -9.87 -3.95 -6.99
C GLN A 212 -11.27 -3.96 -6.37
N GLU A 213 -12.01 -5.07 -6.50
CA GLU A 213 -13.35 -5.23 -5.90
C GLU A 213 -13.29 -5.15 -4.38
N LEU A 214 -12.38 -5.88 -3.74
CA LEU A 214 -12.23 -5.83 -2.27
C LEU A 214 -12.04 -4.40 -1.76
N VAL A 215 -11.23 -3.60 -2.45
CA VAL A 215 -10.98 -2.19 -2.11
C VAL A 215 -12.19 -1.32 -2.37
N SER A 216 -12.93 -1.57 -3.44
CA SER A 216 -14.17 -0.84 -3.71
C SER A 216 -15.22 -1.10 -2.64
N ASP A 217 -15.38 -2.35 -2.22
CA ASP A 217 -16.33 -2.74 -1.18
C ASP A 217 -16.03 -2.02 0.13
N TYR A 218 -14.76 -1.96 0.53
CA TYR A 218 -14.35 -1.23 1.73
C TYR A 218 -14.58 0.27 1.63
N LEU A 219 -14.18 0.90 0.53
CA LEU A 219 -14.37 2.35 0.36
C LEU A 219 -15.86 2.72 0.35
N GLN A 220 -16.73 1.84 -0.18
CA GLN A 220 -18.18 2.04 -0.11
C GLN A 220 -18.73 1.87 1.30
N ILE A 221 -18.21 0.92 2.08
CA ILE A 221 -18.57 0.76 3.50
C ILE A 221 -18.14 1.99 4.30
N GLU A 222 -16.88 2.43 4.15
CA GLU A 222 -16.33 3.59 4.85
C GLU A 222 -17.08 4.89 4.50
N GLN A 223 -17.40 5.14 3.22
CA GLN A 223 -18.20 6.30 2.82
C GLN A 223 -19.60 6.27 3.43
N PHE A 224 -20.23 5.11 3.44
CA PHE A 224 -21.58 4.93 3.96
C PHE A 224 -21.64 5.11 5.49
N GLU A 225 -20.69 4.54 6.22
CA GLU A 225 -20.61 4.70 7.68
C GLU A 225 -20.39 6.18 8.05
N ASN A 226 -19.50 6.88 7.34
CA ASN A 226 -19.28 8.32 7.54
C ASN A 226 -20.54 9.15 7.22
N GLU A 227 -21.26 8.85 6.14
CA GLU A 227 -22.50 9.55 5.79
C GLU A 227 -23.62 9.30 6.82
N LEU A 228 -23.68 8.09 7.39
CA LEU A 228 -24.64 7.76 8.44
C LEU A 228 -24.25 8.39 9.77
N GLU A 229 -22.98 8.36 10.18
CA GLU A 229 -22.50 9.04 11.40
C GLU A 229 -22.78 10.55 11.33
N GLN A 230 -22.52 11.18 10.18
CA GLN A 230 -22.86 12.60 9.99
C GLN A 230 -24.36 12.85 10.11
N HIS A 231 -25.18 12.00 9.48
CA HIS A 231 -26.64 12.09 9.59
C HIS A 231 -27.12 11.79 11.02
N GLU A 232 -26.44 10.93 11.78
CA GLU A 232 -26.74 10.66 13.18
C GLU A 232 -26.37 11.84 14.08
N ILE A 233 -25.25 12.51 13.85
CA ILE A 233 -24.87 13.75 14.54
C ILE A 233 -25.92 14.83 14.25
N GLU A 234 -26.27 15.05 12.97
CA GLU A 234 -27.29 16.02 12.56
C GLU A 234 -28.66 15.75 13.23
N ASN A 235 -29.10 14.49 13.29
CA ASN A 235 -30.36 14.14 13.95
C ASN A 235 -30.25 14.12 15.49
N SER A 236 -29.10 13.82 16.09
CA SER A 236 -28.94 13.82 17.54
C SER A 236 -29.01 15.22 18.14
N VAL A 237 -28.53 16.22 17.40
CA VAL A 237 -28.71 17.65 17.72
C VAL A 237 -30.21 18.03 17.69
N GLU A 238 -31.03 17.37 16.88
CA GLU A 238 -32.49 17.54 16.89
C GLU A 238 -33.21 16.76 18.02
N ILE A 239 -32.63 15.66 18.52
CA ILE A 239 -33.30 14.67 19.39
C ILE A 239 -32.93 14.79 20.88
N GLU A 240 -32.07 15.74 21.30
CA GLU A 240 -31.71 16.01 22.71
C GLU A 240 -32.89 16.30 23.69
N SER A 241 -34.14 16.15 23.25
CA SER A 241 -35.36 16.30 24.06
C SER A 241 -36.13 15.00 24.39
N GLN A 242 -35.73 13.80 23.95
CA GLN A 242 -36.50 12.58 24.26
C GLN A 242 -35.65 11.35 24.64
N GLU A 243 -36.00 10.78 25.80
CA GLU A 243 -35.50 9.52 26.34
C GLU A 243 -35.73 8.38 25.33
N ILE A 244 -34.65 7.79 24.81
CA ILE A 244 -34.73 6.81 23.73
C ILE A 244 -35.13 5.44 24.29
N ASN A 245 -36.32 4.96 23.92
CA ASN A 245 -36.90 3.71 24.40
C ASN A 245 -36.38 2.50 23.62
N LYS A 246 -35.88 1.47 24.34
CA LYS A 246 -35.45 0.15 23.82
C LYS A 246 -36.48 -0.51 22.90
N ASN A 247 -37.77 -0.23 23.08
CA ASN A 247 -38.83 -0.71 22.20
C ASN A 247 -38.73 -0.13 20.78
N ALA A 248 -38.28 1.12 20.62
CA ALA A 248 -38.10 1.73 19.31
C ALA A 248 -36.98 1.07 18.49
N LEU A 249 -35.93 0.55 19.15
CA LEU A 249 -34.91 -0.27 18.49
C LEU A 249 -35.52 -1.58 17.99
N TYR A 250 -36.27 -2.28 18.85
CA TYR A 250 -36.91 -3.53 18.48
C TYR A 250 -37.86 -3.35 17.30
N ASP A 251 -38.66 -2.28 17.30
CA ASP A 251 -39.58 -1.99 16.20
C ASP A 251 -38.84 -1.74 14.88
N LYS A 252 -37.72 -1.00 14.90
CA LYS A 252 -36.89 -0.77 13.71
C LYS A 252 -36.19 -2.02 13.19
N ILE A 253 -35.73 -2.90 14.08
CA ILE A 253 -35.14 -4.18 13.69
C ILE A 253 -36.20 -5.05 13.01
N ILE A 254 -37.41 -5.14 13.58
CA ILE A 254 -38.53 -5.90 13.02
C ILE A 254 -38.95 -5.33 11.65
N GLU A 255 -39.08 -4.01 11.53
CA GLU A 255 -39.38 -3.35 10.25
C GLU A 255 -38.37 -3.75 9.16
N CYS A 256 -37.07 -3.72 9.50
CA CYS A 256 -36.00 -4.11 8.58
C CYS A 256 -35.98 -5.60 8.24
N GLU A 257 -36.41 -6.49 9.15
CA GLU A 257 -36.50 -7.93 8.89
C GLU A 257 -37.63 -8.28 7.90
N THR A 258 -38.71 -7.48 7.87
CA THR A 258 -39.84 -7.72 6.97
C THR A 258 -39.58 -7.30 5.51
N GLU A 259 -38.64 -6.37 5.29
CA GLU A 259 -38.29 -5.85 3.97
C GLU A 259 -37.39 -6.84 3.21
N LYS A 260 -37.87 -7.45 2.12
CA LYS A 260 -37.14 -8.51 1.39
C LYS A 260 -36.03 -7.99 0.48
N THR A 261 -35.93 -6.69 0.27
CA THR A 261 -34.93 -6.10 -0.63
C THR A 261 -33.57 -5.99 0.05
N GLU A 262 -32.50 -6.22 -0.71
CA GLU A 262 -31.13 -6.02 -0.23
C GLU A 262 -30.84 -4.54 0.08
N LYS A 263 -31.72 -3.63 -0.38
CA LYS A 263 -31.61 -2.19 -0.18
C LYS A 263 -32.83 -1.63 0.56
N ILE A 264 -32.60 -0.68 1.47
CA ILE A 264 -33.62 0.06 2.22
C ILE A 264 -33.47 1.55 1.93
N THR A 265 -34.58 2.29 1.82
CA THR A 265 -34.54 3.74 1.59
C THR A 265 -35.09 4.47 2.82
N ILE A 266 -34.27 5.32 3.44
CA ILE A 266 -34.65 6.14 4.59
C ILE A 266 -34.42 7.60 4.22
N ASN A 267 -35.43 8.45 4.42
CA ASN A 267 -35.38 9.89 4.11
C ASN A 267 -34.87 10.20 2.69
N GLY A 268 -35.27 9.38 1.71
CA GLY A 268 -34.86 9.55 0.31
C GLY A 268 -33.45 9.08 -0.05
N LYS A 269 -32.68 8.54 0.91
CA LYS A 269 -31.37 7.91 0.68
C LYS A 269 -31.50 6.39 0.71
N THR A 270 -30.90 5.69 -0.25
CA THR A 270 -30.95 4.22 -0.36
C THR A 270 -29.66 3.58 0.13
N TYR A 271 -29.81 2.53 0.94
CA TYR A 271 -28.76 1.91 1.72
C TYR A 271 -28.79 0.38 1.56
N LYS A 272 -27.66 -0.33 1.71
CA LYS A 272 -27.69 -1.80 1.84
C LYS A 272 -28.27 -2.19 3.21
N ARG A 273 -29.24 -3.10 3.23
CA ARG A 273 -30.05 -3.48 4.40
C ARG A 273 -29.20 -3.94 5.59
N TYR A 274 -28.21 -4.81 5.34
CA TYR A 274 -27.33 -5.32 6.40
C TYR A 274 -26.54 -4.20 7.09
N ASN A 275 -26.04 -3.22 6.34
CA ASN A 275 -25.26 -2.12 6.89
C ASN A 275 -26.13 -1.19 7.76
N TYR A 276 -27.36 -0.88 7.31
CA TYR A 276 -28.31 -0.09 8.09
C TYR A 276 -28.66 -0.75 9.43
N LEU A 277 -28.92 -2.06 9.43
CA LEU A 277 -29.20 -2.84 10.64
C LEU A 277 -28.06 -2.81 11.65
N MET A 278 -26.82 -2.99 11.20
CA MET A 278 -25.63 -2.94 12.06
C MET A 278 -25.51 -1.60 12.79
N VAL A 279 -25.80 -0.50 12.09
CA VAL A 279 -25.76 0.86 12.66
C VAL A 279 -26.89 1.09 13.67
N GLN A 280 -28.13 0.68 13.36
CA GLN A 280 -29.22 0.77 14.34
C GLN A 280 -28.93 -0.06 15.60
N ILE A 281 -28.35 -1.25 15.46
CA ILE A 281 -27.92 -2.06 16.61
C ILE A 281 -26.89 -1.31 17.45
N LYS A 282 -25.91 -0.63 16.85
CA LYS A 282 -24.93 0.19 17.60
C LYS A 282 -25.60 1.35 18.33
N LYS A 283 -26.43 2.13 17.64
CA LYS A 283 -27.05 3.36 18.15
C LYS A 283 -27.90 3.18 19.41
N TYR A 284 -28.56 2.04 19.56
CA TYR A 284 -29.54 1.81 20.63
C TYR A 284 -29.16 0.68 21.58
N ARG A 285 -27.91 0.19 21.52
CA ARG A 285 -27.41 -0.89 22.41
C ARG A 285 -26.95 -0.38 23.77
N ASP A 286 -26.60 0.90 23.88
CA ASP A 286 -26.27 1.59 25.13
C ASP A 286 -27.53 2.20 25.78
#